data_AF-A0A8T6RJS6-F1
#
_entry.id   AF-A0A8T6RJS6-F1
#
_cell.length_a   1.000
_cell.length_b   1.000
_cell.length_c   1.000
_cell.angle_alpha   90.00
_cell.angle_beta   90.00
_cell.angle_gamma   90.00
#
_symmetry.space_group_name_H-M   'P 1'
#
loop_
_entity.id
_entity.type
_entity.pdbx_description
1 polymer ?
#
loop_
_entity_poly.entity_id
_entity_poly.type
_entity_poly.pdbx_seq_one_letter_code
_entity_poly.pdbx_strand_id
1 'polypeptide(L)'
;MILLNESDVLHKLELYFKTGNVTRLIKLLNHVADSNMNFDFSKIPNLKFKISNSLKVALETSVMSSDFSTFFNILDITNRLRLFRKEFSSLQKKQKIFPKHSHVFLENLKLIFSNIDQDFIDYVMDDIPLIALDLINSRISEYSGSRVSIANLKHYVENVFYAYTLRTRKVASFDEYKRIYEENKKPYDEEFVSLELKMDFQENFSFDPISFLEFEETHVIDEALFQSIVDLRQQGIVYDYPIISLVTSGGVGPQGKGFAYLTPMDDVVEICSDLSQNKAYILKFKEFLKSIFLTHLEKKLKEEILAPEAIENLIDFLQDNLQLEYININHYEFIIEKIEDYLDQNDLKLKDRDDFLKYVKMSLLSILAPVKLEDQFKLRMKLIHDNKLRLTDICKLVSLGNVSHFDILNQRQFFIHMLDRLTKIKLED
;
A
#
# COMPACT_ATOMS: atom_id res chain seq x y z
N MET A 1 -15.70 -18.65 -26.07
CA MET A 1 -16.31 -17.43 -25.47
C MET A 1 -17.77 -17.39 -25.89
N ILE A 2 -18.70 -17.51 -24.94
CA ILE A 2 -20.13 -17.31 -25.24
C ILE A 2 -20.35 -15.80 -25.28
N LEU A 3 -20.68 -15.25 -26.45
CA LEU A 3 -21.19 -13.88 -26.56
C LEU A 3 -22.53 -13.84 -25.82
N LEU A 4 -22.53 -13.30 -24.60
CA LEU A 4 -23.78 -13.03 -23.90
C LEU A 4 -24.42 -11.82 -24.58
N ASN A 5 -25.67 -11.95 -25.03
CA ASN A 5 -26.43 -10.78 -25.49
C ASN A 5 -26.80 -9.89 -24.29
N GLU A 6 -27.16 -8.63 -24.54
CA GLU A 6 -27.49 -7.64 -23.49
C GLU A 6 -28.53 -8.17 -22.51
N SER A 7 -29.58 -8.83 -23.01
CA SER A 7 -30.67 -9.38 -22.19
C SER A 7 -30.18 -10.44 -21.21
N ASP A 8 -29.30 -11.35 -21.64
CA ASP A 8 -28.74 -12.39 -20.79
C ASP A 8 -27.86 -11.81 -19.67
N VAL A 9 -27.10 -10.75 -19.99
CA VAL A 9 -26.27 -10.05 -19.01
C VAL A 9 -27.13 -9.34 -17.98
N LEU A 10 -28.13 -8.56 -18.41
CA LEU A 10 -29.02 -7.83 -17.51
C LEU A 10 -29.81 -8.79 -16.61
N HIS A 11 -30.29 -9.91 -17.15
CA HIS A 11 -30.96 -10.96 -16.37
C HIS A 11 -30.03 -11.57 -15.31
N LYS A 12 -28.77 -11.88 -15.68
CA LYS A 12 -27.77 -12.40 -14.73
C LYS A 12 -27.40 -11.38 -13.65
N LEU A 13 -27.24 -10.10 -14.01
CA LEU A 13 -26.99 -9.03 -13.04
C LEU A 13 -28.13 -8.94 -12.04
N GLU A 14 -29.37 -8.94 -12.50
CA GLU A 14 -30.54 -8.93 -11.63
C GLU A 14 -30.59 -10.15 -10.70
N LEU A 15 -30.27 -11.34 -11.23
CA LEU A 15 -30.16 -12.55 -10.42
C LEU A 15 -29.06 -12.42 -9.35
N TYR A 16 -27.88 -11.89 -9.68
CA TYR A 16 -26.78 -11.75 -8.73
C TYR A 16 -27.07 -10.69 -7.67
N PHE A 17 -27.70 -9.57 -8.04
CA PHE A 17 -28.21 -8.60 -7.07
C PHE A 17 -29.24 -9.21 -6.12
N LYS A 18 -30.16 -10.04 -6.63
CA LYS A 18 -31.21 -10.69 -5.81
C LYS A 18 -30.63 -11.76 -4.87
N THR A 19 -29.63 -12.51 -5.33
CA THR A 19 -29.02 -13.62 -4.58
C THR A 19 -27.90 -13.17 -3.65
N GLY A 20 -27.46 -11.90 -3.73
CA GLY A 20 -26.31 -11.40 -2.97
C GLY A 20 -24.97 -12.04 -3.40
N ASN A 21 -24.88 -12.62 -4.59
CA ASN A 21 -23.66 -13.29 -5.05
C ASN A 21 -22.62 -12.27 -5.55
N VAL A 22 -21.95 -11.61 -4.61
CA VAL A 22 -21.01 -10.50 -4.88
C VAL A 22 -19.85 -10.94 -5.79
N THR A 23 -19.30 -12.14 -5.62
CA THR A 23 -18.21 -12.64 -6.46
C THR A 23 -18.62 -12.77 -7.93
N ARG A 24 -19.80 -13.34 -8.21
CA ARG A 24 -20.31 -13.45 -9.59
C ARG A 24 -20.75 -12.10 -10.15
N LEU A 25 -21.27 -11.21 -9.31
CA LEU A 25 -21.59 -9.84 -9.67
C LEU A 25 -20.35 -9.09 -10.16
N ILE A 26 -19.25 -9.07 -9.37
CA ILE A 26 -18.00 -8.40 -9.75
C ILE A 26 -17.45 -8.98 -11.05
N LYS A 27 -17.41 -10.32 -11.19
CA LYS A 27 -16.93 -10.97 -12.42
C LYS A 27 -17.76 -10.55 -13.65
N LEU A 28 -19.08 -10.48 -13.52
CA LEU A 28 -19.95 -10.07 -14.63
C LEU A 28 -19.81 -8.59 -14.94
N LEU A 29 -19.74 -7.71 -13.93
CA LEU A 29 -19.56 -6.28 -14.14
C LEU A 29 -18.19 -5.95 -14.75
N ASN A 30 -17.12 -6.64 -14.35
CA ASN A 30 -15.81 -6.53 -15.00
C ASN A 30 -15.87 -6.97 -16.46
N HIS A 31 -16.49 -8.12 -16.73
CA HIS A 31 -16.68 -8.57 -18.11
C HIS A 31 -17.46 -7.55 -18.94
N VAL A 32 -18.48 -6.91 -18.35
CA VAL A 32 -19.25 -5.84 -18.99
C VAL A 32 -18.39 -4.61 -19.26
N ALA A 33 -17.61 -4.15 -18.28
CA ALA A 33 -16.73 -2.99 -18.45
C ALA A 33 -15.63 -3.21 -19.48
N ASP A 34 -15.17 -4.44 -19.65
CA ASP A 34 -14.12 -4.81 -20.60
C ASP A 34 -14.69 -5.19 -21.98
N SER A 35 -15.99 -5.53 -22.05
CA SER A 35 -16.70 -5.69 -23.31
C SER A 35 -17.03 -4.30 -23.85
N ASN A 36 -16.57 -3.95 -25.05
CA ASN A 36 -16.90 -2.67 -25.71
C ASN A 36 -18.40 -2.55 -26.11
N MET A 37 -19.30 -3.20 -25.37
CA MET A 37 -20.75 -3.20 -25.57
C MET A 37 -21.38 -2.13 -24.67
N ASN A 38 -22.31 -1.35 -25.24
CA ASN A 38 -23.11 -0.41 -24.48
C ASN A 38 -24.29 -1.15 -23.85
N PHE A 39 -24.30 -1.28 -22.53
CA PHE A 39 -25.42 -1.85 -21.78
C PHE A 39 -26.32 -0.73 -21.26
N ASP A 40 -27.62 -0.85 -21.49
CA ASP A 40 -28.60 0.05 -20.90
C ASP A 40 -29.00 -0.45 -19.51
N PHE A 41 -28.25 -0.02 -18.50
CA PHE A 41 -28.49 -0.37 -17.11
C PHE A 41 -29.77 0.25 -16.53
N SER A 42 -30.41 1.20 -17.21
CA SER A 42 -31.71 1.75 -16.78
C SER A 42 -32.81 0.68 -16.78
N LYS A 43 -32.63 -0.39 -17.55
CA LYS A 43 -33.51 -1.57 -17.59
C LYS A 43 -33.49 -2.38 -16.30
N ILE A 44 -32.52 -2.17 -15.40
CA ILE A 44 -32.48 -2.84 -14.10
C ILE A 44 -33.25 -1.98 -13.07
N PRO A 45 -34.44 -2.42 -12.61
CA PRO A 45 -35.21 -1.65 -11.65
C PRO A 45 -34.48 -1.54 -10.32
N ASN A 46 -34.53 -0.36 -9.71
CA ASN A 46 -33.92 -0.04 -8.42
C ASN A 46 -32.41 -0.36 -8.37
N LEU A 47 -31.68 -0.16 -9.47
CA LEU A 47 -30.26 -0.48 -9.60
C LEU A 47 -29.42 0.10 -8.46
N LYS A 48 -29.61 1.39 -8.12
CA LYS A 48 -28.91 2.04 -7.03
C LYS A 48 -29.09 1.30 -5.70
N PHE A 49 -30.33 0.96 -5.34
CA PHE A 49 -30.63 0.18 -4.12
C PHE A 49 -29.99 -1.21 -4.15
N LYS A 50 -30.01 -1.89 -5.30
CA LYS A 50 -29.36 -3.20 -5.49
C LYS A 50 -27.83 -3.12 -5.31
N ILE A 51 -27.20 -2.05 -5.82
CA ILE A 51 -25.78 -1.77 -5.60
C ILE A 51 -25.51 -1.48 -4.12
N SER A 52 -26.33 -0.64 -3.48
CA SER A 52 -26.22 -0.32 -2.04
C SER A 52 -26.30 -1.57 -1.16
N ASN A 53 -27.20 -2.51 -1.45
CA ASN A 53 -27.28 -3.79 -0.74
C ASN A 53 -26.02 -4.64 -0.94
N SER A 54 -25.48 -4.67 -2.15
CA SER A 54 -24.25 -5.41 -2.44
C SER A 54 -23.05 -4.81 -1.70
N LEU A 55 -22.98 -3.48 -1.62
CA LEU A 55 -21.98 -2.76 -0.83
C LEU A 55 -22.15 -2.99 0.67
N LYS A 56 -23.38 -3.06 1.18
CA LYS A 56 -23.65 -3.41 2.59
C LYS A 56 -23.10 -4.80 2.92
N VAL A 57 -23.41 -5.81 2.10
CA VAL A 57 -22.91 -7.19 2.26
C VAL A 57 -21.38 -7.23 2.17
N ALA A 58 -20.80 -6.49 1.22
CA ALA A 58 -19.35 -6.41 1.08
C ALA A 58 -18.72 -5.76 2.32
N LEU A 59 -19.20 -4.60 2.76
CA LEU A 59 -18.70 -3.89 3.93
C LEU A 59 -18.81 -4.75 5.19
N GLU A 60 -19.92 -5.46 5.36
CA GLU A 60 -20.13 -6.40 6.45
C GLU A 60 -19.06 -7.51 6.47
N THR A 61 -18.81 -8.13 5.31
CA THR A 61 -17.79 -9.16 5.15
C THR A 61 -16.39 -8.57 5.41
N SER A 62 -16.12 -7.37 4.93
CA SER A 62 -14.84 -6.68 5.10
C SER A 62 -14.55 -6.38 6.57
N VAL A 63 -15.55 -5.93 7.34
CA VAL A 63 -15.39 -5.69 8.78
C VAL A 63 -15.06 -6.97 9.54
N MET A 64 -15.60 -8.12 9.12
CA MET A 64 -15.31 -9.41 9.76
C MET A 64 -13.96 -10.00 9.37
N SER A 65 -13.51 -9.76 8.13
CA SER A 65 -12.32 -10.39 7.54
C SER A 65 -11.09 -9.48 7.51
N SER A 66 -11.26 -8.19 7.81
CA SER A 66 -10.25 -7.14 7.59
C SER A 66 -9.77 -7.06 6.13
N ASP A 67 -10.62 -7.44 5.18
CA ASP A 67 -10.36 -7.33 3.74
C ASP A 67 -11.42 -6.45 3.06
N PHE A 68 -11.04 -5.21 2.77
CA PHE A 68 -11.92 -4.24 2.12
C PHE A 68 -11.88 -4.29 0.58
N SER A 69 -11.13 -5.21 -0.02
CA SER A 69 -10.96 -5.30 -1.48
C SER A 69 -12.28 -5.43 -2.23
N THR A 70 -13.18 -6.26 -1.73
CA THR A 70 -14.49 -6.49 -2.37
C THR A 70 -15.34 -5.23 -2.37
N PHE A 71 -15.31 -4.46 -1.27
CA PHE A 71 -16.02 -3.19 -1.17
C PHE A 71 -15.48 -2.17 -2.17
N PHE A 72 -14.15 -1.98 -2.23
CA PHE A 72 -13.52 -1.07 -3.19
C PHE A 72 -13.72 -1.52 -4.64
N ASN A 73 -13.68 -2.82 -4.94
CA ASN A 73 -13.93 -3.35 -6.28
C ASN A 73 -15.35 -3.07 -6.77
N ILE A 74 -16.36 -3.15 -5.90
CA ILE A 74 -17.73 -2.77 -6.28
C ILE A 74 -17.80 -1.27 -6.56
N LEU A 75 -17.20 -0.42 -5.73
CA LEU A 75 -17.18 1.03 -5.96
C LEU A 75 -16.44 1.40 -7.25
N ASP A 76 -15.29 0.79 -7.52
CA ASP A 76 -14.53 1.03 -8.75
C ASP A 76 -15.32 0.65 -9.99
N ILE A 77 -15.87 -0.58 -10.04
CA ILE A 77 -16.57 -1.03 -11.23
C ILE A 77 -17.86 -0.26 -11.49
N THR A 78 -18.55 0.15 -10.42
CA THR A 78 -19.77 0.97 -10.53
C THR A 78 -19.45 2.41 -10.96
N ASN A 79 -18.30 2.96 -10.55
CA ASN A 79 -17.75 4.23 -11.05
C ASN A 79 -17.39 4.14 -12.55
N ARG A 80 -16.60 3.13 -12.93
CA ARG A 80 -16.17 2.90 -14.33
C ARG A 80 -17.36 2.78 -15.29
N LEU A 81 -18.41 2.09 -14.86
CA LEU A 81 -19.66 1.91 -15.62
C LEU A 81 -20.64 3.08 -15.45
N ARG A 82 -20.32 4.07 -14.62
CA ARG A 82 -21.15 5.26 -14.32
C ARG A 82 -22.58 4.91 -13.89
N LEU A 83 -22.72 3.87 -13.06
CA LEU A 83 -24.02 3.30 -12.66
C LEU A 83 -24.81 4.18 -11.68
N PHE A 84 -24.20 5.24 -11.16
CA PHE A 84 -24.87 6.19 -10.27
C PHE A 84 -25.43 7.41 -10.98
N ARG A 85 -25.22 7.54 -12.30
CA ARG A 85 -25.79 8.62 -13.09
C ARG A 85 -27.29 8.69 -12.88
N LYS A 86 -27.75 9.77 -12.25
CA LYS A 86 -29.19 10.05 -12.16
C LYS A 86 -29.62 10.86 -13.38
N GLU A 87 -30.80 10.52 -13.87
CA GLU A 87 -31.68 11.49 -14.53
C GLU A 87 -32.18 12.49 -13.47
N PHE A 88 -31.41 13.53 -13.14
CA PHE A 88 -31.90 14.59 -12.26
C PHE A 88 -32.76 15.59 -13.05
N SER A 89 -33.95 15.90 -12.53
CA SER A 89 -34.67 17.12 -12.88
C SER A 89 -33.92 18.35 -12.32
N SER A 90 -34.01 19.47 -13.03
CA SER A 90 -33.27 20.72 -12.78
C SER A 90 -33.43 21.34 -11.38
N LEU A 91 -34.34 20.82 -10.54
CA LEU A 91 -34.69 21.34 -9.22
C LEU A 91 -33.83 20.83 -8.06
N GLN A 92 -33.01 19.79 -8.24
CA GLN A 92 -32.20 19.19 -7.14
C GLN A 92 -30.75 19.69 -7.07
N LYS A 93 -30.31 20.57 -7.98
CA LYS A 93 -28.99 21.23 -7.95
C LYS A 93 -28.91 22.38 -6.94
N LYS A 94 -29.32 22.16 -5.69
CA LYS A 94 -29.01 23.13 -4.61
C LYS A 94 -27.59 22.89 -4.11
N GLN A 95 -26.81 23.98 -4.06
CA GLN A 95 -25.43 24.03 -3.57
C GLN A 95 -25.30 23.27 -2.25
N LYS A 96 -24.61 22.13 -2.28
CA LYS A 96 -24.15 21.45 -1.07
C LYS A 96 -22.86 22.14 -0.61
N ILE A 97 -22.84 22.53 0.65
CA ILE A 97 -21.71 23.19 1.29
C ILE A 97 -20.61 22.14 1.47
N PHE A 98 -19.57 22.24 0.65
CA PHE A 98 -18.36 21.43 0.79
C PHE A 98 -17.49 21.99 1.93
N PRO A 99 -17.21 21.23 3.01
CA PRO A 99 -16.29 21.68 4.04
C PRO A 99 -14.86 21.80 3.51
N LYS A 100 -13.96 22.47 4.26
CA LYS A 100 -12.53 22.65 3.95
C LYS A 100 -11.75 21.35 3.62
N HIS A 101 -12.23 20.17 4.05
CA HIS A 101 -11.65 18.85 3.71
C HIS A 101 -12.13 18.28 2.36
N SER A 102 -12.93 19.01 1.61
CA SER A 102 -13.46 18.59 0.31
C SER A 102 -12.37 18.37 -0.74
N HIS A 103 -11.32 19.19 -0.78
CA HIS A 103 -10.22 18.97 -1.71
C HIS A 103 -9.45 17.68 -1.40
N VAL A 104 -9.09 17.45 -0.14
CA VAL A 104 -8.36 16.23 0.29
C VAL A 104 -9.18 14.98 0.01
N PHE A 105 -10.48 15.01 0.31
CA PHE A 105 -11.38 13.91 0.00
C PHE A 105 -11.52 13.67 -1.51
N LEU A 106 -11.69 14.71 -2.31
CA LEU A 106 -11.80 14.58 -3.76
C LEU A 106 -10.52 14.05 -4.40
N GLU A 107 -9.36 14.51 -3.95
CA GLU A 107 -8.06 13.96 -4.40
C GLU A 107 -7.90 12.50 -3.98
N ASN A 108 -8.28 12.13 -2.76
CA ASN A 108 -8.32 10.74 -2.31
C ASN A 108 -9.21 9.86 -3.21
N LEU A 109 -10.44 10.32 -3.53
CA LEU A 109 -11.33 9.59 -4.43
C LEU A 109 -10.74 9.43 -5.84
N LYS A 110 -10.12 10.47 -6.38
CA LYS A 110 -9.46 10.40 -7.70
C LYS A 110 -8.32 9.39 -7.70
N LEU A 111 -7.53 9.35 -6.63
CA LEU A 111 -6.41 8.42 -6.49
C LEU A 111 -6.87 6.97 -6.34
N ILE A 112 -7.99 6.72 -5.66
CA ILE A 112 -8.53 5.36 -5.50
C ILE A 112 -9.22 4.87 -6.78
N PHE A 113 -10.12 5.68 -7.37
CA PHE A 113 -11.07 5.18 -8.37
C PHE A 113 -10.81 5.64 -9.80
N SER A 114 -9.95 6.66 -9.99
CA SER A 114 -9.73 7.33 -11.28
C SER A 114 -11.03 7.89 -11.92
N ASN A 115 -10.95 9.01 -12.66
CA ASN A 115 -12.08 9.54 -13.45
C ASN A 115 -13.47 9.52 -12.77
N ILE A 116 -13.58 10.16 -11.60
CA ILE A 116 -14.84 10.25 -10.84
C ILE A 116 -15.77 11.33 -11.43
N ASP A 117 -17.08 11.06 -11.46
CA ASP A 117 -18.11 12.06 -11.79
C ASP A 117 -18.87 12.55 -10.55
N GLN A 118 -19.64 13.64 -10.71
CA GLN A 118 -20.37 14.24 -9.58
C GLN A 118 -21.40 13.27 -8.98
N ASP A 119 -22.00 12.40 -9.79
CA ASP A 119 -22.99 11.44 -9.33
C ASP A 119 -22.34 10.37 -8.43
N PHE A 120 -21.14 9.89 -8.79
CA PHE A 120 -20.35 9.01 -7.93
C PHE A 120 -19.91 9.72 -6.64
N ILE A 121 -19.43 10.96 -6.73
CA ILE A 121 -19.03 11.75 -5.56
C ILE A 121 -20.21 11.90 -4.60
N ASP A 122 -21.39 12.27 -5.11
CA ASP A 122 -22.61 12.43 -4.31
C ASP A 122 -23.02 11.10 -3.66
N TYR A 123 -22.93 9.99 -4.41
CA TYR A 123 -23.23 8.66 -3.88
C TYR A 123 -22.30 8.27 -2.72
N VAL A 124 -21.00 8.47 -2.89
CA VAL A 124 -20.02 8.18 -1.83
C VAL A 124 -20.21 9.10 -0.62
N MET A 125 -20.59 10.36 -0.83
CA MET A 125 -20.73 11.33 0.26
C MET A 125 -22.03 11.22 1.05
N ASP A 126 -23.10 10.76 0.43
CA ASP A 126 -24.41 10.74 1.06
C ASP A 126 -24.94 9.33 1.29
N ASP A 127 -24.81 8.42 0.32
CA ASP A 127 -25.40 7.08 0.43
C ASP A 127 -24.50 6.11 1.20
N ILE A 128 -23.18 6.11 0.95
CA ILE A 128 -22.25 5.20 1.64
C ILE A 128 -22.23 5.38 3.17
N PRO A 129 -22.18 6.61 3.72
CA PRO A 129 -22.33 6.82 5.15
C PRO A 129 -23.62 6.21 5.69
N LEU A 130 -24.75 6.40 5.01
CA LEU A 130 -26.03 5.83 5.46
C LEU A 130 -26.03 4.29 5.44
N ILE A 131 -25.41 3.68 4.44
CA ILE A 131 -25.22 2.21 4.38
C ILE A 131 -24.38 1.73 5.57
N ALA A 132 -23.29 2.42 5.88
CA ALA A 132 -22.45 2.10 7.02
C ALA A 132 -23.18 2.31 8.36
N LEU A 133 -23.98 3.37 8.49
CA LEU A 133 -24.80 3.64 9.67
C LEU A 133 -25.83 2.53 9.91
N ASP A 134 -26.52 2.11 8.86
CA ASP A 134 -27.50 1.01 8.90
C ASP A 134 -26.84 -0.31 9.35
N LEU A 135 -25.65 -0.61 8.83
CA LEU A 135 -24.87 -1.78 9.27
C LEU A 135 -24.45 -1.70 10.74
N ILE A 136 -23.97 -0.54 11.19
CA ILE A 136 -23.59 -0.31 12.60
C ILE A 136 -24.81 -0.51 13.49
N ASN A 137 -25.96 0.09 13.13
CA ASN A 137 -27.20 -0.03 13.88
C ASN A 137 -27.74 -1.46 13.92
N SER A 138 -27.64 -2.22 12.81
CA SER A 138 -28.09 -3.62 12.77
C SER A 138 -27.20 -4.57 13.56
N ARG A 139 -25.90 -4.29 13.71
CA ARG A 139 -24.99 -5.11 14.52
C ARG A 139 -24.97 -4.74 16.00
N ILE A 140 -25.31 -3.49 16.35
CA ILE A 140 -25.54 -3.09 17.75
C ILE A 140 -26.63 -3.94 18.42
N SER A 141 -27.56 -4.54 17.65
CA SER A 141 -28.59 -5.42 18.19
C SER A 141 -28.20 -6.89 18.39
N GLU A 142 -27.15 -7.41 17.73
CA GLU A 142 -26.90 -8.86 17.67
C GLU A 142 -25.78 -9.37 18.60
N TYR A 143 -24.79 -8.54 18.95
CA TYR A 143 -23.69 -8.94 19.85
C TYR A 143 -23.81 -8.31 21.24
N SER A 144 -24.36 -9.10 22.17
CA SER A 144 -24.08 -9.12 23.62
C SER A 144 -23.29 -7.92 24.20
N GLY A 145 -24.01 -6.93 24.72
CA GLY A 145 -23.55 -6.07 25.83
C GLY A 145 -22.50 -4.98 25.55
N SER A 146 -21.86 -4.93 24.38
CA SER A 146 -20.96 -3.83 24.00
C SER A 146 -21.45 -3.14 22.73
N ARG A 147 -21.98 -1.92 22.89
CA ARG A 147 -22.45 -1.11 21.75
C ARG A 147 -21.23 -0.72 20.90
N VAL A 148 -21.10 -1.25 19.68
CA VAL A 148 -20.17 -0.69 18.68
C VAL A 148 -20.66 0.71 18.33
N SER A 149 -20.07 1.73 18.97
CA SER A 149 -20.41 3.12 18.70
C SER A 149 -19.65 3.62 17.47
N ILE A 150 -20.18 4.64 16.78
CA ILE A 150 -19.44 5.35 15.73
C ILE A 150 -18.09 5.87 16.28
N ALA A 151 -18.05 6.27 17.55
CA ALA A 151 -16.82 6.71 18.19
C ALA A 151 -15.79 5.57 18.33
N ASN A 152 -16.23 4.34 18.61
CA ASN A 152 -15.33 3.18 18.68
C ASN A 152 -14.79 2.81 17.28
N LEU A 153 -15.64 2.83 16.26
CA LEU A 153 -15.22 2.56 14.88
C LEU A 153 -14.29 3.66 14.36
N LYS A 154 -14.57 4.92 14.70
CA LYS A 154 -13.71 6.06 14.40
C LYS A 154 -12.36 5.93 15.08
N HIS A 155 -12.35 5.64 16.38
CA HIS A 155 -11.12 5.37 17.12
C HIS A 155 -10.32 4.22 16.51
N TYR A 156 -10.98 3.15 16.07
CA TYR A 156 -10.32 2.05 15.37
C TYR A 156 -9.70 2.53 14.06
N VAL A 157 -10.46 3.05 13.10
CA VAL A 157 -9.90 3.47 11.80
C VAL A 157 -8.80 4.54 11.93
N GLU A 158 -8.97 5.48 12.85
CA GLU A 158 -7.98 6.54 13.09
C GLU A 158 -6.71 6.02 13.75
N ASN A 159 -6.81 5.15 14.77
CA ASN A 159 -5.64 4.77 15.56
C ASN A 159 -5.04 3.44 15.12
N VAL A 160 -5.86 2.49 14.63
CA VAL A 160 -5.45 1.16 14.21
C VAL A 160 -6.32 0.64 13.04
N PHE A 161 -5.80 0.65 11.83
CA PHE A 161 -6.51 0.10 10.66
C PHE A 161 -5.77 -1.09 10.06
N TYR A 162 -6.47 -2.21 9.91
CA TYR A 162 -5.96 -3.46 9.35
C TYR A 162 -6.57 -3.71 7.96
N ALA A 163 -5.71 -3.96 6.98
CA ALA A 163 -6.11 -4.38 5.64
C ALA A 163 -4.98 -5.18 4.98
N TYR A 164 -5.30 -6.24 4.22
CA TYR A 164 -4.30 -7.00 3.44
C TYR A 164 -3.10 -7.52 4.26
N THR A 165 -3.35 -7.99 5.49
CA THR A 165 -2.32 -8.37 6.50
C THR A 165 -1.38 -7.25 6.94
N LEU A 166 -1.57 -6.03 6.43
CA LEU A 166 -0.89 -4.84 6.88
C LEU A 166 -1.68 -4.16 8.00
N ARG A 167 -0.92 -3.65 8.97
CA ARG A 167 -1.45 -2.88 10.08
C ARG A 167 -0.92 -1.46 9.96
N THR A 168 -1.83 -0.51 10.03
CA THR A 168 -1.51 0.92 10.12
C THR A 168 -1.84 1.43 11.52
N ARG A 169 -1.03 2.38 12.00
CA ARG A 169 -1.23 3.00 13.30
C ARG A 169 -0.86 4.48 13.25
N LYS A 170 -1.68 5.34 13.85
CA LYS A 170 -1.30 6.74 14.06
C LYS A 170 -0.30 6.81 15.21
N VAL A 171 0.87 7.36 14.94
CA VAL A 171 1.96 7.53 15.92
C VAL A 171 1.75 8.83 16.69
N ALA A 172 1.58 9.94 15.96
CA ALA A 172 1.38 11.27 16.52
C ALA A 172 0.80 12.20 15.45
N SER A 173 0.44 13.43 15.84
CA SER A 173 0.34 14.53 14.87
C SER A 173 1.74 14.93 14.37
N PHE A 174 1.83 15.55 13.19
CA PHE A 174 3.12 15.98 12.62
C PHE A 174 3.82 17.00 13.51
N ASP A 175 3.09 17.98 14.05
CA ASP A 175 3.66 18.99 14.95
C ASP A 175 4.21 18.37 16.23
N GLU A 176 3.50 17.40 16.80
CA GLU A 176 3.97 16.66 17.96
C GLU A 176 5.19 15.81 17.62
N TYR A 177 5.17 15.08 16.51
CA TYR A 177 6.30 14.27 16.04
C TYR A 177 7.55 15.14 15.83
N LYS A 178 7.39 16.29 15.17
CA LYS A 178 8.46 17.27 14.95
C LYS A 178 9.00 17.81 16.27
N ARG A 179 8.13 18.18 17.22
CA ARG A 179 8.56 18.63 18.55
C ARG A 179 9.38 17.56 19.27
N ILE A 180 8.91 16.32 19.28
CA ILE A 180 9.61 15.21 19.92
C ILE A 180 10.96 14.96 19.23
N TYR A 181 11.00 15.02 17.90
CA TYR A 181 12.23 14.95 17.11
C TYR A 181 13.25 16.02 17.50
N GLU A 182 12.84 17.29 17.56
CA GLU A 182 13.72 18.42 17.90
C GLU A 182 14.27 18.31 19.33
N GLU A 183 13.45 17.82 20.26
CA GLU A 183 13.81 17.66 21.67
C GLU A 183 14.71 16.44 21.95
N ASN A 184 14.58 15.36 21.16
CA ASN A 184 15.12 14.03 21.53
C ASN A 184 15.97 13.34 20.46
N LYS A 185 16.20 13.94 19.28
CA LYS A 185 17.03 13.31 18.25
C LYS A 185 18.44 13.04 18.76
N LYS A 186 18.95 11.84 18.46
CA LYS A 186 20.32 11.42 18.76
C LYS A 186 21.05 11.07 17.46
N PRO A 187 22.37 11.32 17.35
CA PRO A 187 23.15 10.81 16.22
C PRO A 187 23.01 9.30 16.10
N TYR A 188 22.75 8.81 14.90
CA TYR A 188 22.63 7.38 14.61
C TYR A 188 23.72 6.90 13.63
N ASP A 189 23.94 7.68 12.57
CA ASP A 189 24.97 7.49 11.55
C ASP A 189 25.36 8.88 11.01
N GLU A 190 26.32 8.97 10.08
CA GLU A 190 26.78 10.27 9.52
C GLU A 190 25.63 11.13 8.95
N GLU A 191 24.63 10.50 8.33
CA GLU A 191 23.50 11.17 7.65
C GLU A 191 22.14 10.95 8.37
N PHE A 192 22.11 10.11 9.40
CA PHE A 192 20.86 9.64 10.02
C PHE A 192 20.83 9.94 11.51
N VAL A 193 19.62 10.19 12.02
CA VAL A 193 19.35 10.34 13.45
C VAL A 193 18.36 9.31 13.93
N SER A 194 18.47 8.94 15.21
CA SER A 194 17.50 8.10 15.89
C SER A 194 16.59 8.94 16.76
N LEU A 195 15.31 8.56 16.77
CA LEU A 195 14.28 9.11 17.63
C LEU A 195 13.63 7.97 18.41
N GLU A 196 13.75 8.02 19.73
CA GLU A 196 13.09 7.08 20.63
C GLU A 196 11.73 7.66 21.04
N LEU A 197 10.65 6.98 20.69
CA LEU A 197 9.29 7.33 21.04
C LEU A 197 8.77 6.39 22.11
N LYS A 198 8.25 6.96 23.20
CA LYS A 198 7.46 6.20 24.17
C LYS A 198 6.03 6.12 23.67
N MET A 199 5.57 4.91 23.43
CA MET A 199 4.25 4.67 22.88
C MET A 199 3.34 4.07 23.94
N ASP A 200 2.21 4.75 24.18
CA ASP A 200 1.12 4.22 24.98
C ASP A 200 0.18 3.46 24.05
N PHE A 201 0.26 2.13 24.12
CA PHE A 201 -0.58 1.30 23.29
C PHE A 201 -1.89 0.96 24.00
N GLN A 202 -2.98 1.55 23.50
CA GLN A 202 -4.34 1.18 23.88
C GLN A 202 -4.97 0.30 22.80
N GLU A 203 -4.81 -1.01 22.92
CA GLU A 203 -5.60 -1.95 22.13
C GLU A 203 -6.97 -2.13 22.77
N ASN A 204 -7.97 -1.35 22.31
CA ASN A 204 -9.37 -1.63 22.59
C ASN A 204 -9.84 -2.81 21.72
N PHE A 205 -9.27 -4.00 21.93
CA PHE A 205 -9.96 -5.22 21.52
C PHE A 205 -11.15 -5.38 22.47
N SER A 206 -12.35 -5.27 21.91
CA SER A 206 -13.54 -5.82 22.56
C SER A 206 -13.20 -7.26 22.97
N PHE A 207 -13.12 -7.51 24.28
CA PHE A 207 -13.11 -8.80 25.00
C PHE A 207 -11.98 -9.08 26.04
N ASP A 208 -11.03 -8.18 26.32
CA ASP A 208 -10.17 -8.36 27.52
C ASP A 208 -9.68 -7.01 28.12
N PRO A 209 -9.24 -6.96 29.39
CA PRO A 209 -8.94 -5.71 30.09
C PRO A 209 -7.79 -4.99 29.41
N ILE A 210 -7.92 -3.66 29.34
CA ILE A 210 -6.95 -2.72 28.78
C ILE A 210 -5.54 -3.09 29.25
N SER A 211 -4.76 -3.74 28.39
CA SER A 211 -3.34 -3.96 28.62
C SER A 211 -2.60 -2.73 28.13
N PHE A 212 -2.22 -1.86 29.06
CA PHE A 212 -1.24 -0.81 28.78
C PHE A 212 0.12 -1.50 28.61
N LEU A 213 0.57 -1.61 27.37
CA LEU A 213 1.95 -1.95 27.08
C LEU A 213 2.65 -0.66 26.70
N GLU A 214 3.40 -0.10 27.64
CA GLU A 214 4.41 0.90 27.33
C GLU A 214 5.57 0.18 26.65
N PHE A 215 5.91 0.61 25.45
CA PHE A 215 7.14 0.16 24.79
C PHE A 215 7.81 1.34 24.09
N GLU A 216 9.12 1.18 23.91
CA GLU A 216 9.95 2.16 23.24
C GLU A 216 10.09 1.77 21.77
N GLU A 217 9.75 2.71 20.89
CA GLU A 217 9.94 2.59 19.45
C GLU A 217 11.12 3.41 19.00
N THR A 218 11.95 2.83 18.13
CA THR A 218 13.08 3.54 17.54
C THR A 218 12.78 3.85 16.08
N HIS A 219 12.78 5.14 15.75
CA HIS A 219 12.63 5.65 14.40
C HIS A 219 14.00 6.12 13.89
N VAL A 220 14.42 5.61 12.73
CA VAL A 220 15.59 6.08 11.99
C VAL A 220 15.14 7.05 10.92
N ILE A 221 15.70 8.25 10.95
CA ILE A 221 15.26 9.41 10.15
C ILE A 221 16.46 9.95 9.36
N ASP A 222 16.27 10.18 8.07
CA ASP A 222 17.18 10.98 7.26
C ASP A 222 16.92 12.47 7.56
N GLU A 223 17.92 13.15 8.13
CA GLU A 223 17.74 14.51 8.64
C GLU A 223 17.43 15.52 7.53
N ALA A 224 18.12 15.43 6.40
CA ALA A 224 17.94 16.36 5.28
C ALA A 224 16.57 16.21 4.62
N LEU A 225 16.08 14.97 4.47
CA LEU A 225 14.75 14.70 3.94
C LEU A 225 13.66 15.11 4.93
N PHE A 226 13.84 14.86 6.23
CA PHE A 226 12.90 15.32 7.24
C PHE A 226 12.73 16.84 7.21
N GLN A 227 13.84 17.57 7.10
CA GLN A 227 13.79 19.02 6.99
C GLN A 227 13.11 19.50 5.71
N SER A 228 13.34 18.81 4.59
CA SER A 228 12.64 19.06 3.32
C SER A 228 11.12 18.89 3.46
N ILE A 229 10.67 17.90 4.25
CA ILE A 229 9.23 17.70 4.53
C ILE A 229 8.68 18.85 5.36
N VAL A 230 9.40 19.30 6.40
CA VAL A 230 9.00 20.47 7.20
C VAL A 230 8.81 21.69 6.32
N ASP A 231 9.72 21.94 5.38
CA ASP A 231 9.66 23.08 4.47
C ASP A 231 8.51 22.94 3.46
N LEU A 232 8.31 21.75 2.90
CA LEU A 232 7.16 21.45 2.01
C LEU A 232 5.83 21.71 2.71
N ARG A 233 5.70 21.35 4.00
CA ARG A 233 4.48 21.60 4.77
C ARG A 233 4.20 23.09 4.96
N GLN A 234 5.23 23.91 5.13
CA GLN A 234 5.07 25.37 5.24
C GLN A 234 4.54 26.02 3.94
N GLN A 235 4.77 25.39 2.79
CA GLN A 235 4.33 25.88 1.48
C GLN A 235 2.88 25.50 1.14
N GLY A 236 2.22 24.68 1.97
CA GLY A 236 0.82 24.26 1.79
C GLY A 236 0.67 22.78 1.42
N ILE A 237 -0.56 22.26 1.54
CA ILE A 237 -0.83 20.83 1.44
C ILE A 237 -1.00 20.41 -0.03
N VAL A 238 -0.06 19.60 -0.52
CA VAL A 238 -0.28 18.70 -1.67
C VAL A 238 -0.72 17.34 -1.11
N TYR A 239 -1.72 16.71 -1.74
CA TYR A 239 -2.14 15.36 -1.34
C TYR A 239 -1.02 14.38 -1.66
N ASP A 240 -0.27 13.96 -0.63
CA ASP A 240 0.82 13.01 -0.80
C ASP A 240 1.14 12.25 0.50
N TYR A 241 1.99 11.24 0.40
CA TYR A 241 2.43 10.41 1.52
C TYR A 241 3.95 10.31 1.60
N PRO A 242 4.65 11.41 1.94
CA PRO A 242 6.09 11.38 2.12
C PRO A 242 6.47 10.45 3.26
N ILE A 243 7.48 9.61 3.02
CA ILE A 243 8.09 8.81 4.06
C ILE A 243 8.81 9.72 5.07
N ILE A 244 8.68 9.39 6.35
CA ILE A 244 9.26 10.16 7.46
C ILE A 244 10.41 9.40 8.08
N SER A 245 10.22 8.11 8.34
CA SER A 245 11.20 7.30 9.05
C SER A 245 11.04 5.80 8.76
N LEU A 246 12.07 5.05 9.08
CA LEU A 246 12.01 3.60 9.29
C LEU A 246 11.87 3.31 10.78
N VAL A 247 10.89 2.50 11.17
CA VAL A 247 10.80 1.94 12.52
C VAL A 247 11.66 0.69 12.60
N THR A 248 12.62 0.67 13.52
CA THR A 248 13.62 -0.41 13.65
C THR A 248 13.40 -1.33 14.85
N SER A 249 12.68 -0.84 15.87
CA SER A 249 12.31 -1.58 17.08
C SER A 249 10.96 -1.07 17.61
N GLY A 250 10.22 -1.96 18.28
CA GLY A 250 8.97 -1.64 18.98
C GLY A 250 7.72 -1.54 18.10
N GLY A 251 7.84 -1.54 16.77
CA GLY A 251 6.68 -1.42 15.87
C GLY A 251 5.61 -2.50 16.10
N VAL A 252 4.36 -2.21 15.74
CA VAL A 252 3.19 -3.08 15.97
C VAL A 252 3.14 -4.38 15.14
N GLY A 253 4.12 -4.63 14.28
CA GLY A 253 4.24 -5.87 13.51
C GLY A 253 5.04 -6.97 14.23
N PRO A 254 4.92 -8.24 13.82
CA PRO A 254 5.60 -9.37 14.48
C PRO A 254 7.14 -9.30 14.47
N GLN A 255 7.73 -8.42 13.66
CA GLN A 255 9.17 -8.16 13.65
C GLN A 255 9.58 -6.81 14.27
N GLY A 256 8.62 -5.98 14.72
CA GLY A 256 8.91 -4.65 15.28
C GLY A 256 9.46 -3.63 14.28
N LYS A 257 9.19 -3.82 12.96
CA LYS A 257 9.73 -2.97 11.88
C LYS A 257 8.63 -2.47 10.95
N GLY A 258 8.79 -1.25 10.46
CA GLY A 258 7.79 -0.58 9.62
C GLY A 258 8.31 0.71 9.00
N PHE A 259 7.45 1.37 8.23
CA PHE A 259 7.72 2.70 7.69
C PHE A 259 6.68 3.67 8.22
N ALA A 260 7.10 4.88 8.58
CA ALA A 260 6.20 5.96 8.94
C ALA A 260 6.05 6.93 7.76
N TYR A 261 4.82 7.38 7.52
CA TYR A 261 4.45 8.32 6.47
C TYR A 261 3.70 9.50 7.08
N LEU A 262 3.93 10.69 6.56
CA LEU A 262 3.09 11.84 6.87
C LEU A 262 1.87 11.82 5.93
N THR A 263 0.69 12.00 6.50
CA THR A 263 -0.56 12.01 5.76
C THR A 263 -1.00 13.43 5.38
N PRO A 264 -1.90 13.59 4.41
CA PRO A 264 -2.52 14.88 4.08
C PRO A 264 -3.29 15.55 5.23
N MET A 265 -3.59 14.80 6.30
CA MET A 265 -4.32 15.26 7.49
C MET A 265 -3.41 15.60 8.67
N ASP A 266 -2.11 15.79 8.45
CA ASP A 266 -1.12 16.09 9.52
C ASP A 266 -0.91 14.96 10.54
N ASP A 267 -1.26 13.72 10.19
CA ASP A 267 -0.92 12.56 11.01
C ASP A 267 0.35 11.89 10.51
N VAL A 268 1.23 11.48 11.43
CA VAL A 268 2.28 10.51 11.16
C VAL A 268 1.70 9.12 11.39
N VAL A 269 1.64 8.33 10.31
CA VAL A 269 1.07 6.98 10.32
C VAL A 269 2.16 5.97 10.02
N GLU A 270 2.35 5.04 10.94
CA GLU A 270 3.19 3.87 10.74
C GLU A 270 2.42 2.79 9.98
N ILE A 271 3.11 2.10 9.08
CA ILE A 271 2.69 0.83 8.51
C ILE A 271 3.76 -0.21 8.87
N CYS A 272 3.39 -1.20 9.68
CA CYS A 272 4.28 -2.31 10.01
C CYS A 272 4.08 -3.46 9.04
N SER A 273 5.19 -4.08 8.68
CA SER A 273 5.19 -5.24 7.82
C SER A 273 5.32 -6.53 8.62
N ASP A 274 4.56 -7.55 8.22
CA ASP A 274 4.67 -8.89 8.82
C ASP A 274 5.96 -9.62 8.37
N LEU A 275 6.23 -10.78 8.97
CA LEU A 275 7.44 -11.57 8.70
C LEU A 275 7.59 -11.95 7.21
N SER A 276 6.48 -12.34 6.58
CA SER A 276 6.44 -12.74 5.18
C SER A 276 6.72 -11.56 4.28
N GLN A 277 6.21 -10.39 4.65
CA GLN A 277 6.41 -9.16 3.89
C GLN A 277 7.85 -8.67 3.94
N ASN A 278 8.46 -8.71 5.12
CA ASN A 278 9.87 -8.34 5.29
C ASN A 278 10.77 -9.27 4.47
N LYS A 279 10.45 -10.57 4.41
CA LYS A 279 11.13 -11.51 3.52
C LYS A 279 10.95 -11.13 2.05
N ALA A 280 9.74 -10.80 1.62
CA ALA A 280 9.48 -10.40 0.23
C ALA A 280 10.24 -9.12 -0.18
N TYR A 281 10.32 -8.12 0.70
CA TYR A 281 11.12 -6.91 0.44
C TYR A 281 12.62 -7.21 0.32
N ILE A 282 13.14 -8.04 1.23
CA ILE A 282 14.54 -8.48 1.17
C ILE A 282 14.83 -9.22 -0.14
N LEU A 283 13.96 -10.13 -0.58
CA LEU A 283 14.13 -10.86 -1.83
C LEU A 283 14.12 -9.92 -3.04
N LYS A 284 13.12 -9.02 -3.16
CA LYS A 284 13.07 -8.02 -4.24
C LYS A 284 14.32 -7.14 -4.27
N PHE A 285 14.81 -6.73 -3.10
CA PHE A 285 16.03 -5.93 -3.00
C PHE A 285 17.27 -6.69 -3.45
N LYS A 286 17.38 -7.97 -3.05
CA LYS A 286 18.47 -8.84 -3.52
C LYS A 286 18.42 -9.01 -5.04
N GLU A 287 17.23 -9.23 -5.62
CA GLU A 287 17.06 -9.33 -7.08
C GLU A 287 17.51 -8.04 -7.79
N PHE A 288 17.21 -6.88 -7.20
CA PHE A 288 17.72 -5.60 -7.69
C PHE A 288 19.26 -5.52 -7.63
N LEU A 289 19.89 -5.91 -6.51
CA LEU A 289 21.35 -5.94 -6.39
C LEU A 289 21.99 -6.91 -7.42
N LYS A 290 21.37 -8.08 -7.64
CA LYS A 290 21.78 -9.05 -8.66
C LYS A 290 21.73 -8.43 -10.06
N SER A 291 20.64 -7.74 -10.41
CA SER A 291 20.51 -7.07 -11.71
C SER A 291 21.59 -5.99 -11.92
N ILE A 292 21.87 -5.16 -10.91
CA ILE A 292 22.97 -4.18 -10.97
C ILE A 292 24.31 -4.89 -11.19
N PHE A 293 24.59 -5.94 -10.43
CA PHE A 293 25.82 -6.70 -10.53
C PHE A 293 26.01 -7.28 -11.93
N LEU A 294 25.01 -7.97 -12.47
CA LEU A 294 25.09 -8.58 -13.80
C LEU A 294 25.30 -7.53 -14.88
N THR A 295 24.63 -6.38 -14.78
CA THR A 295 24.81 -5.26 -15.71
C THR A 295 26.24 -4.69 -15.66
N HIS A 296 26.79 -4.50 -14.46
CA HIS A 296 28.17 -4.03 -14.29
C HIS A 296 29.19 -5.07 -14.74
N LEU A 297 28.93 -6.35 -14.48
CA LEU A 297 29.78 -7.45 -14.91
C LEU A 297 29.82 -7.53 -16.43
N GLU A 298 28.67 -7.49 -17.10
CA GLU A 298 28.55 -7.49 -18.56
C GLU A 298 29.34 -6.32 -19.18
N LYS A 299 29.21 -5.12 -18.63
CA LYS A 299 29.96 -3.94 -19.07
C LYS A 299 31.48 -4.16 -18.95
N LYS A 300 31.94 -4.67 -17.81
CA LYS A 300 33.36 -4.93 -17.57
C LYS A 300 33.90 -6.04 -18.50
N LEU A 301 33.13 -7.09 -18.74
CA LEU A 301 33.48 -8.16 -19.68
C LEU A 301 33.61 -7.64 -21.12
N LYS A 302 32.75 -6.68 -21.53
CA LYS A 302 32.83 -6.01 -22.84
C LYS A 302 34.10 -5.15 -22.98
N GLU A 303 34.52 -4.48 -21.90
CA GLU A 303 35.75 -3.68 -21.86
C GLU A 303 37.02 -4.55 -22.01
N GLU A 304 36.98 -5.79 -21.53
CA GLU A 304 38.06 -6.78 -21.63
C GLU A 304 38.11 -7.54 -22.99
N ILE A 305 37.31 -7.14 -23.99
CA ILE A 305 37.28 -7.68 -25.36
C ILE A 305 36.93 -9.19 -25.41
N LEU A 306 35.98 -9.63 -24.58
CA LEU A 306 35.40 -10.97 -24.74
C LEU A 306 34.41 -11.00 -25.91
N ALA A 307 34.29 -12.17 -26.56
CA ALA A 307 33.31 -12.39 -27.62
C ALA A 307 31.89 -12.19 -27.07
N PRO A 308 31.00 -11.44 -27.76
CA PRO A 308 29.65 -11.17 -27.26
C PRO A 308 28.86 -12.41 -26.84
N GLU A 309 28.96 -13.51 -27.60
CA GLU A 309 28.32 -14.79 -27.30
C GLU A 309 28.80 -15.40 -25.97
N ALA A 310 30.09 -15.28 -25.66
CA ALA A 310 30.65 -15.78 -24.40
C ALA A 310 30.17 -14.95 -23.19
N ILE A 311 30.00 -13.64 -23.38
CA ILE A 311 29.46 -12.74 -22.36
C ILE A 311 28.00 -13.07 -22.10
N GLU A 312 27.19 -13.19 -23.16
CA GLU A 312 25.76 -13.51 -23.06
C GLU A 312 25.53 -14.84 -22.32
N ASN A 313 26.22 -15.89 -22.75
CA ASN A 313 26.12 -17.20 -22.09
C ASN A 313 26.57 -17.18 -20.62
N LEU A 314 27.60 -16.38 -20.26
CA LEU A 314 28.03 -16.24 -18.87
C LEU A 314 27.01 -15.47 -18.02
N ILE A 315 26.42 -14.41 -18.58
CA ILE A 315 25.38 -13.63 -17.89
C ILE A 315 24.13 -14.49 -17.68
N ASP A 316 23.70 -15.23 -18.70
CA ASP A 316 22.56 -16.16 -18.61
C ASP A 316 22.83 -17.26 -17.58
N PHE A 317 24.04 -17.83 -17.60
CA PHE A 317 24.48 -18.81 -16.60
C PHE A 317 24.36 -18.26 -15.17
N LEU A 318 24.85 -17.05 -14.93
CA LEU A 318 24.79 -16.40 -13.62
C LEU A 318 23.36 -16.02 -13.24
N GLN A 319 22.56 -15.56 -14.19
CA GLN A 319 21.16 -15.23 -13.99
C GLN A 319 20.38 -16.45 -13.50
N ASP A 320 20.62 -17.62 -14.08
CA ASP A 320 19.92 -18.86 -13.72
C ASP A 320 20.40 -19.48 -12.42
N ASN A 321 21.70 -19.40 -12.13
CA ASN A 321 22.30 -20.03 -10.96
C ASN A 321 22.28 -19.15 -9.70
N LEU A 322 22.09 -17.83 -9.81
CA LEU A 322 21.93 -16.93 -8.66
C LEU A 322 20.46 -16.82 -8.22
N GLN A 323 19.88 -17.92 -7.73
CA GLN A 323 18.52 -17.92 -7.18
C GLN A 323 18.50 -17.45 -5.72
N LEU A 324 18.19 -16.16 -5.51
CA LEU A 324 18.41 -15.47 -4.24
C LEU A 324 17.49 -15.90 -3.09
N GLU A 325 16.40 -16.63 -3.38
CA GLU A 325 15.58 -17.21 -2.32
C GLU A 325 16.18 -18.47 -1.68
N TYR A 326 17.07 -19.17 -2.41
CA TYR A 326 17.68 -20.42 -2.00
C TYR A 326 19.15 -20.27 -1.60
N ILE A 327 19.80 -19.22 -2.09
CA ILE A 327 21.25 -19.03 -1.98
C ILE A 327 21.53 -17.93 -0.96
N ASN A 328 22.20 -18.32 0.13
CA ASN A 328 22.75 -17.40 1.12
C ASN A 328 24.26 -17.25 0.93
N ILE A 329 24.89 -16.36 1.71
CA ILE A 329 26.33 -16.11 1.64
C ILE A 329 27.18 -17.39 1.72
N ASN A 330 26.72 -18.47 2.36
CA ASN A 330 27.47 -19.73 2.48
C ASN A 330 27.58 -20.50 1.15
N HIS A 331 26.80 -20.15 0.13
CA HIS A 331 26.81 -20.82 -1.17
C HIS A 331 27.71 -20.11 -2.20
N TYR A 332 28.41 -19.04 -1.79
CA TYR A 332 29.21 -18.25 -2.72
C TYR A 332 30.37 -19.04 -3.35
N GLU A 333 30.97 -19.99 -2.61
CA GLU A 333 32.09 -20.81 -3.10
C GLU A 333 31.64 -21.71 -4.24
N PHE A 334 30.48 -22.36 -4.11
CA PHE A 334 29.89 -23.17 -5.16
C PHE A 334 29.63 -22.37 -6.44
N ILE A 335 29.15 -21.12 -6.31
CA ILE A 335 28.92 -20.25 -7.47
C ILE A 335 30.25 -19.88 -8.13
N ILE A 336 31.28 -19.58 -7.34
CA ILE A 336 32.62 -19.27 -7.87
C ILE A 336 33.22 -20.46 -8.61
N GLU A 337 33.18 -21.67 -8.02
CA GLU A 337 33.63 -22.90 -8.69
C GLU A 337 32.92 -23.09 -10.03
N LYS A 338 31.61 -22.84 -10.07
CA LYS A 338 30.84 -22.93 -11.31
C LYS A 338 31.24 -21.93 -12.38
N ILE A 339 31.61 -20.71 -11.99
CA ILE A 339 32.13 -19.70 -12.91
C ILE A 339 33.51 -20.11 -13.42
N GLU A 340 34.37 -20.62 -12.53
CA GLU A 340 35.70 -21.12 -12.89
C GLU A 340 35.60 -22.28 -13.89
N ASP A 341 34.77 -23.29 -13.59
CA ASP A 341 34.46 -24.41 -14.48
C ASP A 341 34.00 -23.93 -15.85
N TYR A 342 33.10 -22.93 -15.89
CA TYR A 342 32.57 -22.38 -17.12
C TYR A 342 33.63 -21.65 -17.95
N LEU A 343 34.50 -20.86 -17.30
CA LEU A 343 35.62 -20.18 -17.96
C LEU A 343 36.61 -21.19 -18.56
N ASP A 344 36.89 -22.27 -17.85
CA ASP A 344 37.78 -23.35 -18.30
C ASP A 344 37.19 -24.13 -19.49
N GLN A 345 35.90 -24.45 -19.45
CA GLN A 345 35.22 -25.19 -20.52
C GLN A 345 35.13 -24.41 -21.84
N ASN A 346 35.11 -23.08 -21.78
CA ASN A 346 34.97 -22.21 -22.95
C ASN A 346 36.32 -21.60 -23.44
N ASP A 347 37.45 -22.02 -22.86
CA ASP A 347 38.81 -21.51 -23.15
C ASP A 347 38.88 -19.96 -23.17
N LEU A 348 38.13 -19.32 -22.28
CA LEU A 348 38.07 -17.86 -22.18
C LEU A 348 39.34 -17.36 -21.47
N LYS A 349 40.38 -17.09 -22.25
CA LYS A 349 41.65 -16.53 -21.76
C LYS A 349 41.51 -15.05 -21.41
N LEU A 350 40.92 -14.79 -20.25
CA LEU A 350 40.95 -13.49 -19.60
C LEU A 350 42.40 -13.10 -19.30
N LYS A 351 42.78 -11.88 -19.71
CA LYS A 351 44.15 -11.37 -19.54
C LYS A 351 44.56 -11.33 -18.06
N ASP A 352 43.60 -11.01 -17.18
CA ASP A 352 43.75 -10.95 -15.72
C ASP A 352 42.65 -11.77 -15.03
N ARG A 353 42.64 -13.10 -15.26
CA ARG A 353 41.63 -14.03 -14.73
C ARG A 353 41.46 -13.93 -13.21
N ASP A 354 42.56 -13.85 -12.46
CA ASP A 354 42.52 -13.79 -10.99
C ASP A 354 41.86 -12.51 -10.49
N ASP A 355 42.14 -11.37 -11.13
CA ASP A 355 41.53 -10.08 -10.77
C ASP A 355 40.05 -10.04 -11.14
N PHE A 356 39.67 -10.66 -12.26
CA PHE A 356 38.28 -10.86 -12.63
C PHE A 356 37.52 -11.72 -11.59
N LEU A 357 38.05 -12.88 -11.25
CA LEU A 357 37.44 -13.79 -10.27
C LEU A 357 37.34 -13.13 -8.89
N LYS A 358 38.37 -12.38 -8.48
CA LYS A 358 38.33 -11.59 -7.25
C LYS A 358 37.23 -10.52 -7.28
N TYR A 359 37.06 -9.82 -8.39
CA TYR A 359 35.99 -8.83 -8.56
C TYR A 359 34.59 -9.46 -8.48
N VAL A 360 34.40 -10.59 -9.17
CA VAL A 360 33.16 -11.37 -9.14
C VAL A 360 32.88 -11.86 -7.73
N LYS A 361 33.86 -12.46 -7.05
CA LYS A 361 33.75 -12.94 -5.67
C LYS A 361 33.35 -11.84 -4.71
N MET A 362 33.97 -10.67 -4.80
CA MET A 362 33.62 -9.55 -3.92
C MET A 362 32.20 -9.04 -4.18
N SER A 363 31.80 -8.96 -5.45
CA SER A 363 30.46 -8.52 -5.82
C SER A 363 29.39 -9.53 -5.37
N LEU A 364 29.62 -10.83 -5.55
CA LEU A 364 28.74 -11.90 -5.09
C LEU A 364 28.57 -11.88 -3.57
N LEU A 365 29.66 -11.70 -2.82
CA LEU A 365 29.59 -11.59 -1.36
C LEU A 365 28.72 -10.39 -0.92
N SER A 366 28.79 -9.27 -1.63
CA SER A 366 27.92 -8.11 -1.34
C SER A 366 26.44 -8.38 -1.62
N ILE A 367 26.10 -9.11 -2.68
CA ILE A 367 24.69 -9.44 -3.02
C ILE A 367 24.10 -10.48 -2.06
N LEU A 368 24.92 -11.50 -1.72
CA LEU A 368 24.47 -12.63 -0.92
C LEU A 368 24.47 -12.33 0.59
N ALA A 369 25.11 -11.24 1.01
CA ALA A 369 25.10 -10.77 2.39
C ALA A 369 23.67 -10.69 2.97
N PRO A 370 23.50 -10.89 4.29
CA PRO A 370 22.24 -10.60 4.96
C PRO A 370 21.87 -9.13 4.76
N VAL A 371 20.67 -8.86 4.24
CA VAL A 371 20.16 -7.51 4.00
C VAL A 371 19.20 -7.14 5.14
N LYS A 372 19.41 -5.99 5.77
CA LYS A 372 18.48 -5.42 6.74
C LYS A 372 17.51 -4.46 6.03
N LEU A 373 16.32 -4.27 6.60
CA LEU A 373 15.39 -3.23 6.13
C LEU A 373 15.99 -1.82 6.21
N GLU A 374 16.89 -1.61 7.17
CA GLU A 374 17.68 -0.38 7.30
C GLU A 374 18.52 -0.10 6.05
N ASP A 375 19.23 -1.10 5.53
CA ASP A 375 20.04 -0.93 4.30
C ASP A 375 19.16 -0.54 3.11
N GLN A 376 17.96 -1.13 3.02
CA GLN A 376 17.00 -0.77 1.97
C GLN A 376 16.46 0.65 2.15
N PHE A 377 16.21 1.08 3.39
CA PHE A 377 15.79 2.44 3.70
C PHE A 377 16.87 3.44 3.31
N LYS A 378 18.12 3.25 3.76
CA LYS A 378 19.26 4.10 3.40
C LYS A 378 19.46 4.20 1.89
N LEU A 379 19.38 3.07 1.15
CA LEU A 379 19.48 3.11 -0.31
C LEU A 379 18.35 3.93 -0.94
N ARG A 380 17.11 3.78 -0.47
CA ARG A 380 15.98 4.58 -0.97
C ARG A 380 16.19 6.07 -0.70
N MET A 381 16.72 6.45 0.47
CA MET A 381 16.99 7.85 0.80
C MET A 381 18.07 8.41 -0.14
N LYS A 382 19.13 7.64 -0.39
CA LYS A 382 20.15 8.00 -1.39
C LYS A 382 19.57 8.20 -2.79
N LEU A 383 18.66 7.34 -3.24
CA LEU A 383 17.98 7.50 -4.54
C LEU A 383 17.13 8.78 -4.59
N ILE A 384 16.57 9.21 -3.47
CA ILE A 384 15.83 10.47 -3.37
C ILE A 384 16.79 11.66 -3.44
N HIS A 385 17.89 11.64 -2.68
CA HIS A 385 18.94 12.67 -2.76
C HIS A 385 19.50 12.82 -4.18
N ASP A 386 19.67 11.70 -4.89
CA ASP A 386 20.10 11.65 -6.29
C ASP A 386 19.00 12.10 -7.30
N ASN A 387 17.81 12.50 -6.84
CA ASN A 387 16.63 12.83 -7.66
C ASN A 387 16.18 11.70 -8.60
N LYS A 388 16.52 10.44 -8.28
CA LYS A 388 16.11 9.25 -9.05
C LYS A 388 14.78 8.68 -8.57
N LEU A 389 14.36 9.05 -7.37
CA LEU A 389 13.10 8.63 -6.76
C LEU A 389 12.47 9.83 -6.05
N ARG A 390 11.16 10.03 -6.17
CA ARG A 390 10.49 11.04 -5.32
C ARG A 390 10.28 10.46 -3.93
N LEU A 391 10.33 11.33 -2.92
CA LEU A 391 10.05 10.97 -1.52
C LEU A 391 8.73 10.21 -1.35
N THR A 392 7.77 10.48 -2.23
CA THR A 392 6.41 9.93 -2.16
C THR A 392 6.15 8.77 -3.10
N ASP A 393 7.15 8.35 -3.86
CA ASP A 393 7.05 7.12 -4.66
C ASP A 393 7.32 5.88 -3.80
N ILE A 394 7.96 6.01 -2.63
CA ILE A 394 8.27 4.86 -1.76
C ILE A 394 7.00 4.12 -1.35
N CYS A 395 5.95 4.83 -0.89
CA CYS A 395 4.71 4.18 -0.49
C CYS A 395 4.00 3.44 -1.65
N LYS A 396 4.25 3.84 -2.91
CA LYS A 396 3.70 3.16 -4.10
C LYS A 396 4.51 1.93 -4.47
N LEU A 397 5.83 1.99 -4.31
CA LEU A 397 6.75 0.90 -4.66
C LEU A 397 6.77 -0.21 -3.61
N VAL A 398 6.49 0.13 -2.35
CA VAL A 398 6.40 -0.81 -1.23
C VAL A 398 5.04 -1.51 -1.30
N SER A 399 5.03 -2.71 -1.92
CA SER A 399 3.82 -3.47 -2.24
C SER A 399 3.90 -4.95 -1.88
N LEU A 400 2.73 -5.51 -1.56
CA LEU A 400 2.49 -6.92 -1.28
C LEU A 400 1.37 -7.46 -2.14
N GLY A 401 1.70 -8.47 -2.95
CA GLY A 401 0.81 -8.95 -3.99
C GLY A 401 0.43 -7.80 -4.93
N ASN A 402 -0.84 -7.42 -4.90
CA ASN A 402 -1.43 -6.41 -5.78
C ASN A 402 -1.72 -5.06 -5.07
N VAL A 403 -1.28 -4.87 -3.82
CA VAL A 403 -1.61 -3.67 -3.01
C VAL A 403 -0.35 -3.02 -2.45
N SER A 404 -0.24 -1.70 -2.60
CA SER A 404 0.85 -0.87 -2.09
C SER A 404 0.50 -0.22 -0.75
N HIS A 405 1.51 0.26 -0.02
CA HIS A 405 1.30 1.10 1.16
C HIS A 405 0.47 2.35 0.82
N PHE A 406 0.67 2.92 -0.38
CA PHE A 406 -0.11 4.04 -0.89
C PHE A 406 -1.60 3.73 -0.97
N ASP A 407 -1.97 2.53 -1.45
CA ASP A 407 -3.37 2.13 -1.55
C ASP A 407 -4.02 2.04 -0.17
N ILE A 408 -3.31 1.47 0.81
CA ILE A 408 -3.82 1.31 2.18
C ILE A 408 -3.99 2.66 2.87
N LEU A 409 -3.04 3.58 2.69
CA LEU A 409 -3.15 4.94 3.22
C LEU A 409 -4.35 5.68 2.63
N ASN A 410 -4.59 5.52 1.32
CA ASN A 410 -5.76 6.08 0.65
C ASN A 410 -7.06 5.46 1.15
N GLN A 411 -7.12 4.13 1.31
CA GLN A 411 -8.33 3.44 1.80
C GLN A 411 -8.63 3.80 3.26
N ARG A 412 -7.61 3.90 4.12
CA ARG A 412 -7.75 4.42 5.49
C ARG A 412 -8.32 5.84 5.45
N GLN A 413 -7.78 6.71 4.61
CA GLN A 413 -8.24 8.10 4.47
C GLN A 413 -9.71 8.18 4.01
N PHE A 414 -10.11 7.31 3.07
CA PHE A 414 -11.50 7.17 2.63
C PHE A 414 -12.44 6.87 3.81
N PHE A 415 -12.08 5.90 4.66
CA PHE A 415 -12.90 5.54 5.82
C PHE A 415 -12.95 6.63 6.89
N ILE A 416 -11.85 7.36 7.13
CA ILE A 416 -11.85 8.52 8.04
C ILE A 416 -12.86 9.56 7.56
N HIS A 417 -12.84 9.91 6.27
CA HIS A 417 -13.79 10.86 5.70
C HIS A 417 -15.25 10.39 5.80
N MET A 418 -15.50 9.10 5.57
CA MET A 418 -16.82 8.49 5.75
C MET A 418 -17.28 8.59 7.22
N LEU A 419 -16.41 8.32 8.19
CA LEU A 419 -16.73 8.37 9.62
C LEU A 419 -16.96 9.79 10.15
N ASP A 420 -16.21 10.77 9.64
CA ASP A 420 -16.45 12.18 9.90
C ASP A 420 -17.83 12.62 9.38
N ARG A 421 -18.22 12.14 8.20
CA ARG A 421 -19.55 12.39 7.64
C ARG A 421 -20.65 11.74 8.48
N LEU A 422 -20.45 10.49 8.91
CA LEU A 422 -21.35 9.77 9.81
C LEU A 422 -21.60 10.51 11.13
N THR A 423 -20.54 11.04 11.73
CA THR A 423 -20.63 11.77 13.00
C THR A 423 -21.43 13.06 12.83
N LYS A 424 -21.30 13.75 11.69
CA LYS A 424 -22.10 14.93 11.38
C LYS A 424 -23.58 14.61 11.18
N ILE A 425 -23.90 13.56 10.42
CA ILE A 425 -25.30 13.12 10.20
C ILE A 425 -25.99 12.86 11.54
N LYS A 426 -25.33 12.15 12.47
CA LYS A 426 -25.88 11.85 13.79
C LYS A 426 -26.07 13.06 14.71
N LEU A 427 -25.37 14.18 14.48
CA LEU A 427 -25.55 15.41 15.25
C LEU A 427 -26.69 16.29 14.69
N GLU A 428 -27.14 16.02 13.47
CA GLU A 428 -28.24 16.74 12.80
C GLU A 428 -29.62 16.07 13.02
N ASP A 429 -29.63 14.77 13.39
CA ASP A 429 -30.79 14.03 13.90
C ASP A 429 -30.95 14.18 15.42
#